data_AF-A0A1L9U1T7-F1
#
_entry.id   AF-A0A1L9U1T7-F1
#
_cell.length_a   1.000
_cell.length_b   1.000
_cell.length_c   1.000
_cell.angle_alpha   90.00
_cell.angle_beta   90.00
_cell.angle_gamma   90.00
#
_symmetry.space_group_name_H-M   'P 1'
#
loop_
_entity.id
_entity.type
_entity.pdbx_description
1 polymer ?
#
loop_
_entity_poly.entity_id
_entity_poly.type
_entity_poly.pdbx_seq_one_letter_code
_entity_poly.pdbx_strand_id
1 'polypeptide(L)'
;TSESSFRTTRVSPMEQFELGYRQVWLYAMRHYPLMPPDPKTDAKLFANSNRAKADEHTVCEMARLAYRLGFRSTEIEGLVNRSPDRAIAHAALLQARKPGIFRYDPHIFGLLVDRIIECF
;
A
#
# COMPACT_ATOMS: atom_id res chain seq x y z
N THR A 1 3.04 -20.42 3.39
CA THR A 1 3.17 -19.29 2.44
C THR A 1 3.54 -18.07 3.25
N SER A 2 4.68 -17.43 2.95
CA SER A 2 5.10 -16.22 3.68
C SER A 2 4.17 -15.07 3.30
N GLU A 3 3.84 -14.20 4.26
CA GLU A 3 2.96 -13.05 4.06
C GLU A 3 3.56 -12.02 3.08
N SER A 4 4.88 -12.03 2.91
CA SER A 4 5.64 -11.09 2.08
C SER A 4 6.14 -11.66 0.75
N SER A 5 5.89 -12.93 0.43
CA SER A 5 6.39 -13.53 -0.82
C SER A 5 5.40 -13.39 -1.96
N PHE A 6 5.76 -12.64 -3.00
CA PHE A 6 4.94 -12.46 -4.21
C PHE A 6 5.47 -13.33 -5.35
N ARG A 7 4.56 -13.91 -6.14
CA ARG A 7 4.90 -14.64 -7.37
C ARG A 7 4.21 -14.01 -8.57
N THR A 8 5.00 -13.66 -9.58
CA THR A 8 4.45 -13.17 -10.85
C THR A 8 3.96 -14.34 -11.68
N THR A 9 2.72 -14.27 -12.15
CA THR A 9 2.11 -15.30 -13.02
C THR A 9 1.49 -14.61 -14.23
N ARG A 10 1.66 -15.19 -15.43
CA ARG A 10 0.97 -14.70 -16.64
C ARG A 10 -0.47 -15.21 -16.64
N VAL A 11 -1.41 -14.29 -16.77
CA VAL A 11 -2.86 -14.56 -16.82
C VAL A 11 -3.49 -13.67 -17.90
N SER A 12 -4.67 -14.04 -18.37
CA SER A 12 -5.41 -13.17 -19.30
C SER A 12 -5.83 -11.86 -18.61
N PRO A 13 -6.11 -10.77 -19.36
CA PRO A 13 -6.53 -9.50 -18.76
C PRO A 13 -7.79 -9.61 -17.87
N MET A 14 -8.75 -10.45 -18.25
CA MET A 14 -9.97 -10.67 -17.48
C MET A 14 -9.67 -11.41 -16.17
N GLU A 15 -8.81 -12.42 -16.22
CA GLU A 15 -8.36 -13.15 -15.03
C GLU A 15 -7.49 -12.28 -14.11
N GLN A 16 -6.70 -11.36 -14.67
CA GLN A 16 -5.87 -10.45 -13.90
C GLN A 16 -6.70 -9.60 -12.93
N PHE A 17 -7.79 -9.01 -13.42
CA PHE A 17 -8.68 -8.20 -12.59
C PHE A 17 -9.32 -9.04 -11.49
N GLU A 18 -9.90 -10.19 -11.86
CA GLU A 18 -10.59 -11.11 -10.96
C GLU A 18 -9.67 -11.65 -9.85
N LEU A 19 -8.45 -12.06 -10.21
CA LEU A 19 -7.45 -12.52 -9.24
C LEU A 19 -6.95 -11.37 -8.35
N GLY A 20 -6.71 -10.20 -8.95
CA GLY A 20 -6.30 -9.01 -8.20
C GLY A 20 -7.35 -8.61 -7.17
N TYR A 21 -8.62 -8.57 -7.57
CA TYR A 21 -9.74 -8.24 -6.69
C TYR A 21 -9.85 -9.23 -5.53
N ARG A 22 -9.81 -10.54 -5.80
CA ARG A 22 -9.82 -11.57 -4.75
C ARG A 22 -8.64 -11.43 -3.80
N GLN A 23 -7.45 -11.10 -4.31
CA GLN A 23 -6.26 -10.95 -3.47
C GLN A 23 -6.37 -9.75 -2.52
N VAL A 24 -6.90 -8.62 -2.98
CA VAL A 24 -7.18 -7.45 -2.14
C VAL A 24 -8.27 -7.78 -1.11
N TRP A 25 -9.33 -8.47 -1.53
CA TRP A 25 -10.40 -8.89 -0.63
C TRP A 25 -9.89 -9.83 0.47
N LEU A 26 -9.08 -10.84 0.13
CA LEU A 26 -8.49 -11.76 1.10
C LEU A 26 -7.59 -11.04 2.11
N TYR A 27 -6.82 -10.05 1.66
CA TYR A 27 -6.05 -9.19 2.55
C TYR A 27 -6.97 -8.46 3.53
N ALA A 28 -8.01 -7.78 3.02
CA ALA A 28 -8.96 -7.07 3.86
C ALA A 28 -9.63 -7.98 4.90
N MET A 29 -9.99 -9.20 4.52
CA MET A 29 -10.57 -10.17 5.45
C MET A 29 -9.58 -10.65 6.52
N ARG A 30 -8.32 -10.88 6.14
CA ARG A 30 -7.26 -11.31 7.09
C ARG A 30 -6.97 -10.23 8.14
N HIS A 31 -6.99 -8.97 7.72
CA HIS A 31 -6.71 -7.82 8.59
C HIS A 31 -7.99 -7.08 9.03
N TYR A 32 -9.16 -7.72 8.93
CA TYR A 32 -10.45 -7.09 9.20
C TYR A 32 -10.52 -6.34 10.55
N PRO A 33 -9.96 -6.86 11.67
CA PRO A 33 -9.95 -6.13 12.94
C PRO A 33 -9.16 -4.82 12.93
N LEU A 34 -8.24 -4.66 11.98
CA LEU A 34 -7.34 -3.50 11.82
C LEU A 34 -7.82 -2.53 10.73
N MET A 35 -8.82 -2.93 9.94
CA MET A 35 -9.39 -2.13 8.86
C MET A 35 -10.31 -1.02 9.39
N PRO A 36 -10.44 0.10 8.66
CA PRO A 36 -11.38 1.16 9.03
C PRO A 36 -12.82 0.63 9.03
N PRO A 37 -13.63 1.01 10.03
CA PRO A 37 -15.03 0.59 10.08
C PRO A 37 -15.82 1.19 8.90
N ASP A 38 -16.86 0.48 8.46
CA ASP A 38 -17.77 0.99 7.42
C ASP A 38 -18.41 2.31 7.92
N PRO A 39 -18.28 3.41 7.16
CA PRO A 39 -18.83 4.71 7.53
C PRO A 39 -20.37 4.70 7.69
N LYS A 40 -21.06 3.69 7.13
CA LYS A 40 -22.52 3.51 7.27
C LYS A 40 -22.94 2.79 8.55
N THR A 41 -22.00 2.22 9.29
CA THR A 41 -22.32 1.63 10.60
C THR A 41 -22.35 2.75 11.61
N ASP A 42 -23.54 3.11 12.09
CA ASP A 42 -23.79 4.25 12.97
C ASP A 42 -22.71 4.39 14.05
N ALA A 43 -21.97 5.50 14.00
CA ALA A 43 -21.01 5.91 15.03
C ALA A 43 -21.63 5.93 16.44
N LYS A 44 -22.97 5.99 16.54
CA LYS A 44 -23.73 5.94 17.79
C LYS A 44 -23.79 4.56 18.46
N LEU A 45 -23.62 3.45 17.72
CA LEU A 45 -23.66 2.10 18.30
C LEU A 45 -22.33 1.68 18.95
N PHE A 46 -21.24 2.43 18.71
CA PHE A 46 -19.89 2.15 19.21
C PHE A 46 -19.32 3.25 20.09
N ALA A 47 -20.18 3.98 20.82
CA ALA A 47 -19.76 5.00 21.79
C ALA A 47 -18.83 4.45 22.90
N ASN A 48 -18.77 3.13 23.10
CA ASN A 48 -17.90 2.45 24.05
C ASN A 48 -16.99 1.42 23.38
N SER A 49 -16.30 1.79 22.31
CA SER A 49 -15.15 0.99 21.90
C SER A 49 -13.93 1.87 21.82
N ASN A 50 -12.93 1.55 22.65
CA ASN A 50 -11.52 1.74 22.33
C ASN A 50 -11.16 0.93 21.05
N ARG A 51 -11.95 1.05 19.97
CA ARG A 51 -11.57 0.52 18.65
C ARG A 51 -10.47 1.44 18.17
N ALA A 52 -9.26 0.89 18.15
CA ALA A 52 -8.08 1.58 17.69
C ALA A 52 -8.39 2.29 16.37
N LYS A 53 -7.94 3.55 16.26
CA LYS A 53 -7.82 4.26 14.97
C LYS A 53 -7.27 3.24 13.96
N ALA A 54 -7.93 3.13 12.79
CA ALA A 54 -7.55 2.17 11.76
C ALA A 54 -6.03 2.10 11.64
N ASP A 55 -5.48 0.88 11.61
CA ASP A 55 -4.04 0.72 11.55
C ASP A 55 -3.55 1.24 10.20
N GLU A 56 -2.97 2.43 10.22
CA GLU A 56 -2.59 3.17 9.02
C GLU A 56 -1.58 2.37 8.19
N HIS A 57 -0.74 1.57 8.86
CA HIS A 57 0.18 0.64 8.23
C HIS A 57 -0.55 -0.43 7.41
N THR A 58 -1.51 -1.15 8.02
CA THR A 58 -2.35 -2.14 7.34
C THR A 58 -3.08 -1.55 6.12
N VAL A 59 -3.60 -0.33 6.24
CA VAL A 59 -4.30 0.34 5.12
C VAL A 59 -3.34 0.72 4.00
N CYS A 60 -2.14 1.22 4.33
CA CYS A 60 -1.11 1.55 3.35
C CYS A 60 -0.62 0.30 2.61
N GLU A 61 -0.42 -0.81 3.32
CA GLU A 61 0.00 -2.08 2.72
C GLU A 61 -1.07 -2.67 1.80
N MET A 62 -2.35 -2.55 2.16
CA MET A 62 -3.45 -2.91 1.25
C MET A 62 -3.43 -2.06 -0.02
N ALA A 63 -3.22 -0.75 0.10
CA ALA A 63 -3.13 0.14 -1.05
C ALA A 63 -1.93 -0.20 -1.95
N ARG A 64 -0.79 -0.55 -1.35
CA ARG A 64 0.42 -0.98 -2.07
C ARG A 64 0.20 -2.32 -2.79
N LEU A 65 -0.50 -3.26 -2.16
CA LEU A 65 -0.92 -4.50 -2.80
C LEU A 65 -1.80 -4.21 -4.02
N ALA A 66 -2.82 -3.38 -3.88
CA ALA A 66 -3.70 -2.99 -4.98
C ALA A 66 -2.92 -2.31 -6.12
N TYR A 67 -2.00 -1.40 -5.79
CA TYR A 67 -1.14 -0.74 -6.77
C TYR A 67 -0.27 -1.76 -7.54
N ARG A 68 0.35 -2.73 -6.87
CA ARG A 68 1.14 -3.78 -7.53
C ARG A 68 0.30 -4.67 -8.45
N LEU A 69 -0.97 -4.90 -8.11
CA LEU A 69 -1.90 -5.70 -8.92
C LEU A 69 -2.44 -4.97 -10.15
N GLY A 70 -2.11 -3.68 -10.32
CA GLY A 70 -2.53 -2.87 -11.47
C GLY A 70 -3.73 -1.98 -11.20
N PHE A 71 -4.29 -1.97 -9.99
CA PHE A 71 -5.32 -1.01 -9.64
C PHE A 71 -4.71 0.39 -9.56
N ARG A 72 -5.36 1.36 -10.21
CA ARG A 72 -4.92 2.76 -10.26
C ARG A 72 -6.11 3.64 -9.91
N SER A 73 -5.99 4.40 -8.83
CA SER A 73 -6.92 5.45 -8.45
C SER A 73 -6.18 6.50 -7.62
N THR A 74 -6.70 7.72 -7.59
CA THR A 74 -6.13 8.82 -6.81
C THR A 74 -6.09 8.52 -5.32
N GLU A 75 -7.05 7.75 -4.82
CA GLU A 75 -7.14 7.30 -3.43
C GLU A 75 -6.06 6.26 -3.11
N ILE A 76 -5.87 5.27 -4.00
CA ILE A 76 -4.82 4.25 -3.86
C ILE A 76 -3.45 4.92 -3.84
N GLU A 77 -3.20 5.83 -4.79
CA GLU A 77 -1.94 6.58 -4.84
C GLU A 77 -1.75 7.45 -3.60
N GLY A 78 -2.82 8.13 -3.14
CA GLY A 78 -2.81 8.91 -1.91
C GLY A 78 -2.45 8.09 -0.69
N LEU A 79 -2.98 6.86 -0.56
CA LEU A 79 -2.68 5.95 0.55
C LEU A 79 -1.25 5.40 0.46
N VAL A 80 -0.79 4.98 -0.71
CA VAL A 80 0.61 4.52 -0.91
C VAL A 80 1.60 5.63 -0.54
N ASN A 81 1.30 6.88 -0.89
CA ASN A 81 2.16 8.02 -0.59
C ASN A 81 2.23 8.38 0.91
N ARG A 82 1.28 7.93 1.73
CA ARG A 82 1.25 8.19 3.19
C ARG A 82 2.10 7.23 4.02
N SER A 83 2.63 6.16 3.40
CA SER A 83 3.47 5.18 4.11
C SER A 83 4.70 5.86 4.75
N PRO A 84 4.97 5.62 6.06
CA PRO A 84 6.15 6.15 6.73
C PRO A 84 7.44 5.58 6.13
N ASP A 85 7.46 4.30 5.76
CA ASP A 85 8.62 3.66 5.12
C ASP A 85 8.92 4.30 3.77
N ARG A 86 7.87 4.67 3.03
CA ARG A 86 8.02 5.40 1.78
C ARG A 86 8.63 6.78 1.99
N ALA A 87 8.20 7.51 3.01
CA ALA A 87 8.79 8.79 3.38
C ALA A 87 10.26 8.64 3.78
N ILE A 88 10.61 7.61 4.56
CA ILE A 88 11.98 7.32 4.97
C ILE A 88 12.84 6.94 3.76
N ALA A 89 12.38 6.03 2.90
CA ALA A 89 13.10 5.63 1.69
C ALA A 89 13.33 6.81 0.73
N HIS A 90 12.30 7.63 0.54
CA HIS A 90 12.39 8.87 -0.24
C HIS A 90 13.44 9.83 0.34
N ALA A 91 13.39 10.09 1.65
CA ALA A 91 14.36 10.96 2.32
C ALA A 91 15.79 10.39 2.23
N ALA A 92 15.95 9.08 2.44
CA ALA A 92 17.24 8.40 2.36
C ALA A 92 17.87 8.51 0.97
N LEU A 93 17.08 8.31 -0.10
CA LEU A 93 17.58 8.45 -1.47
C LEU A 93 18.03 9.88 -1.79
N LEU A 94 17.29 10.89 -1.32
CA LEU A 94 17.67 12.29 -1.48
C LEU A 94 18.91 12.65 -0.66
N GLN A 95 19.05 12.12 0.56
CA GLN A 95 20.21 12.38 1.40
C GLN A 95 21.48 11.66 0.89
N ALA A 96 21.35 10.48 0.30
CA ALA A 96 22.47 9.68 -0.20
C ALA A 96 23.18 10.29 -1.43
N ARG A 97 22.60 11.31 -2.05
CA ARG A 97 23.15 11.96 -3.25
C ARG A 97 23.22 13.47 -3.04
N LYS A 98 24.37 14.08 -3.35
CA LYS A 98 24.56 15.53 -3.18
C LYS A 98 23.63 16.28 -4.14
N PRO A 99 22.74 17.17 -3.64
CA PRO A 99 21.89 17.97 -4.51
C PRO A 99 22.77 18.86 -5.40
N GLY A 100 22.45 18.91 -6.70
CA GLY A 100 23.17 19.70 -7.71
C GLY A 100 24.16 18.90 -8.56
N ILE A 101 24.68 17.76 -8.06
CA ILE A 101 25.58 16.88 -8.83
C ILE A 101 24.80 15.70 -9.44
N PHE A 102 23.73 15.29 -8.79
CA PHE A 102 22.91 14.17 -9.22
C PHE A 102 21.43 14.55 -9.15
N ARG A 103 20.70 14.23 -10.21
CA ARG A 103 19.24 14.37 -10.28
C ARG A 103 18.66 13.01 -10.62
N TYR A 104 17.69 12.58 -9.81
CA TYR A 104 16.91 11.40 -10.16
C TYR A 104 15.98 11.73 -11.33
N ASP A 105 15.85 10.79 -12.26
CA ASP A 105 14.72 10.77 -13.18
C ASP A 105 13.43 10.57 -12.35
N PRO A 106 12.43 11.47 -12.44
CA PRO A 106 11.17 11.34 -11.72
C PRO A 106 10.48 9.98 -11.92
N HIS A 107 10.59 9.39 -13.12
CA HIS A 107 9.98 8.10 -13.43
C HIS A 107 10.70 6.93 -12.74
N ILE A 108 12.02 7.01 -12.59
CA ILE A 108 12.83 5.96 -11.96
C ILE A 108 12.82 6.11 -10.44
N PHE A 109 12.71 7.33 -9.95
CA PHE A 109 12.78 7.63 -8.52
C PHE A 109 11.71 6.91 -7.71
N GLY A 110 10.45 6.92 -8.17
CA GLY A 110 9.37 6.16 -7.54
C GLY A 110 9.66 4.67 -7.48
N LEU A 111 10.17 4.09 -8.56
CA LEU A 111 10.53 2.67 -8.63
C LEU A 111 11.67 2.30 -7.65
N LEU A 112 12.64 3.20 -7.46
CA LEU A 112 13.73 3.00 -6.50
C LEU A 112 13.22 3.05 -5.06
N VAL A 113 12.32 3.99 -4.75
CA VAL A 113 11.65 4.07 -3.46
C VAL A 113 10.88 2.78 -3.21
N ASP A 114 10.04 2.35 -4.15
CA ASP A 114 9.25 1.12 -4.00
C ASP A 114 10.13 -0.12 -3.79
N ARG A 115 11.27 -0.20 -4.49
CA ARG A 115 12.25 -1.29 -4.34
C ARG A 115 12.92 -1.31 -2.97
N ILE A 116 13.17 -0.16 -2.34
CA ILE A 116 13.71 -0.11 -0.97
C ILE A 116 12.68 -0.66 0.02
N ILE A 117 11.42 -0.25 -0.12
CA ILE A 117 10.34 -0.72 0.77
C ILE A 117 10.00 -2.20 0.47
N GLU A 118 10.46 -2.80 -0.63
CA GLU A 118 10.31 -4.24 -0.88
C GLU A 118 11.36 -5.08 -0.11
N CYS A 119 12.41 -4.46 0.42
CA CYS A 119 13.47 -5.14 1.16
C CYS A 119 13.17 -5.31 2.66
N PHE A 120 12.13 -4.64 3.18
CA PHE A 120 11.72 -4.64 4.58
C PHE A 120 10.25 -5.06 4.67
#